data_AF-A0A7C4HWW7-F1
#
_entry.id   AF-A0A7C4HWW7-F1
#
_cell.length_a   1.000
_cell.length_b   1.000
_cell.length_c   1.000
_cell.angle_alpha   90.00
_cell.angle_beta   90.00
_cell.angle_gamma   90.00
#
_symmetry.space_group_name_H-M   'P 1'
#
loop_
_entity.id
_entity.type
_entity.pdbx_description
1 polymer ?
#
loop_
_entity_poly.entity_id
_entity_poly.type
_entity_poly.pdbx_seq_one_letter_code
_entity_poly.pdbx_strand_id
1 'polypeptide(L)'
;MPQKNSRQQNEYQCAIERTQNGKYCVRVRAVFRRHEWSLPVYFLASSFDRAIKKLAEALQFLQHNEERLWFWAVDRSDDPKLVEELLRETGLQLDRRNEFPRRATAVLVPAEKPVPPFLLSTLRRNLAHASAEERARSLASD
;
A
#
# COMPACT_ATOMS: atom_id res chain seq x y z
N MET A 1 25.49 -17.64 -13.35
CA MET A 1 24.74 -16.86 -12.35
C MET A 1 23.45 -16.38 -13.01
N PRO A 2 22.25 -16.90 -12.71
CA PRO A 2 21.05 -16.34 -13.29
C PRO A 2 20.71 -15.04 -12.55
N GLN A 3 20.85 -13.91 -13.24
CA GLN A 3 20.29 -12.64 -12.78
C GLN A 3 18.77 -12.82 -12.67
N LYS A 4 18.27 -12.89 -11.42
CA LYS A 4 16.83 -12.83 -11.14
C LYS A 4 16.26 -11.60 -11.83
N ASN A 5 15.28 -11.80 -12.72
CA ASN A 5 14.49 -10.77 -13.40
C ASN A 5 13.82 -9.81 -12.41
N SER A 6 14.57 -8.85 -11.87
CA SER A 6 14.05 -7.74 -11.06
C SER A 6 13.21 -6.75 -11.89
N ARG A 7 13.25 -6.88 -13.23
CA ARG A 7 12.53 -6.02 -14.19
C ARG A 7 11.01 -6.25 -14.26
N GLN A 8 10.45 -7.18 -13.48
CA GLN A 8 9.02 -7.53 -13.54
C GLN A 8 8.36 -7.59 -12.16
N GLN A 9 8.90 -6.93 -11.14
CA GLN A 9 8.33 -6.97 -9.78
C GLN A 9 7.74 -5.63 -9.38
N ASN A 10 6.46 -5.63 -8.99
CA ASN A 10 5.84 -4.48 -8.34
C ASN A 10 6.36 -4.37 -6.91
N GLU A 11 6.57 -3.13 -6.47
CA GLU A 11 6.98 -2.83 -5.11
C GLU A 11 5.83 -2.13 -4.38
N TYR A 12 5.47 -2.64 -3.21
CA TYR A 12 4.44 -2.03 -2.36
C TYR A 12 5.08 -1.57 -1.06
N GLN A 13 5.23 -0.26 -0.92
CA GLN A 13 5.69 0.37 0.31
C GLN A 13 4.47 0.61 1.20
N CYS A 14 4.44 -0.03 2.37
CA CYS A 14 3.31 0.01 3.28
C CYS A 14 3.73 0.66 4.60
N ALA A 15 2.97 1.63 5.05
CA ALA A 15 3.15 2.28 6.34
C ALA A 15 1.84 2.25 7.14
N ILE A 16 1.96 2.17 8.45
CA ILE A 16 0.81 2.23 9.37
C ILE A 16 1.10 3.20 10.50
N GLU A 17 0.17 4.11 10.73
CA GLU A 17 0.26 5.13 11.77
C GLU A 17 -1.05 5.16 12.54
N ARG A 18 -0.99 5.46 13.84
CA ARG A 18 -2.20 5.69 14.63
C ARG A 18 -2.53 7.17 14.58
N THR A 19 -3.74 7.48 14.14
CA THR A 19 -4.26 8.85 14.11
C THR A 19 -4.67 9.29 15.52
N GLN A 20 -4.82 10.59 15.72
CA GLN A 20 -5.25 11.18 17.00
C GLN A 20 -6.61 10.65 17.49
N ASN A 21 -7.51 10.27 16.57
CA ASN A 21 -8.81 9.68 16.91
C ASN A 21 -8.74 8.16 17.22
N GLY A 22 -7.53 7.60 17.31
CA GLY A 22 -7.29 6.21 17.67
C GLY A 22 -7.40 5.21 16.51
N LYS A 23 -7.82 5.63 15.30
CA LYS A 23 -7.84 4.78 14.10
C LYS A 23 -6.45 4.56 13.53
N TYR A 24 -6.27 3.45 12.83
CA TYR A 24 -5.07 3.16 12.05
C TYR A 24 -5.21 3.78 10.65
N CYS A 25 -4.29 4.66 10.27
CA CYS A 25 -4.10 5.11 8.91
C CYS A 25 -3.06 4.21 8.25
N VAL A 26 -3.48 3.48 7.23
CA VAL A 26 -2.58 2.67 6.41
C VAL A 26 -2.35 3.41 5.11
N ARG A 27 -1.08 3.58 4.74
CA ARG A 27 -0.65 4.23 3.51
C ARG A 27 0.13 3.22 2.69
N VAL A 28 -0.18 3.14 1.40
CA VAL A 28 0.47 2.23 0.46
C VAL A 28 0.92 3.04 -0.74
N ARG A 29 2.20 2.95 -1.09
CA ARG A 29 2.71 3.42 -2.38
C ARG A 29 3.01 2.19 -3.22
N ALA A 30 2.17 1.96 -4.22
CA ALA A 30 2.40 0.93 -5.24
C ALA A 30 3.31 1.52 -6.32
N VAL A 31 4.44 0.86 -6.57
CA VAL A 31 5.35 1.19 -7.66
C VAL A 31 5.27 0.05 -8.66
N PHE A 32 4.58 0.31 -9.76
CA PHE A 32 4.31 -0.64 -10.82
C PHE A 32 5.42 -0.56 -11.86
N ARG A 33 6.21 -1.63 -11.98
CA ARG A 33 7.40 -1.62 -12.85
C ARG A 33 7.06 -1.77 -14.33
N ARG A 34 5.91 -2.32 -14.67
CA ARG A 34 5.52 -2.57 -16.06
C ARG A 34 5.38 -1.30 -16.89
N HIS A 35 4.81 -0.27 -16.27
CA HIS A 35 4.59 1.04 -16.90
C HIS A 35 5.33 2.19 -16.18
N GLU A 36 6.33 1.86 -15.35
CA GLU A 36 7.16 2.81 -14.60
C GLU A 36 6.38 3.92 -13.88
N TRP A 37 5.27 3.56 -13.24
CA TRP A 37 4.38 4.51 -12.58
C TRP A 37 4.12 4.14 -11.12
N SER A 38 3.63 5.10 -10.34
CA SER A 38 3.32 4.88 -8.94
C SER A 38 1.94 5.39 -8.56
N LEU A 39 1.23 4.62 -7.74
CA LEU A 39 -0.08 4.95 -7.22
C LEU A 39 -0.03 5.01 -5.68
N PRO A 40 -0.05 6.22 -5.09
CA PRO A 40 -0.15 6.38 -3.64
C PRO A 40 -1.63 6.29 -3.22
N VAL A 41 -1.93 5.37 -2.31
CA VAL A 41 -3.28 5.17 -1.75
C VAL A 41 -3.24 5.08 -0.24
N TYR A 42 -4.37 5.33 0.41
CA TYR A 42 -4.52 5.12 1.84
C TYR A 42 -5.93 4.64 2.20
N PHE A 43 -6.07 4.13 3.42
CA PHE A 43 -7.36 3.87 4.05
C PHE A 43 -7.26 3.97 5.58
N LEU A 44 -8.41 4.05 6.23
CA LEU A 44 -8.52 4.02 7.69
C LEU A 44 -9.14 2.70 8.16
N ALA A 45 -8.67 2.20 9.30
CA ALA A 45 -9.22 1.03 9.98
C ALA A 45 -9.35 1.29 11.49
N SER A 46 -10.39 0.73 12.11
CA SER A 46 -10.66 0.91 13.55
C SER A 46 -9.79 0.02 14.44
N SER A 47 -9.18 -1.05 13.90
CA SER A 47 -8.29 -1.94 14.64
C SER A 47 -7.13 -2.40 13.77
N PHE A 48 -6.06 -2.87 14.41
CA PHE A 48 -4.88 -3.37 13.71
C PHE A 48 -5.22 -4.60 12.84
N ASP A 49 -5.99 -5.57 13.34
CA ASP A 49 -6.38 -6.74 12.55
C ASP A 49 -7.21 -6.37 11.32
N ARG A 50 -8.13 -5.40 11.46
CA ARG A 50 -8.88 -4.87 10.31
C ARG A 50 -7.96 -4.14 9.33
N ALA A 51 -6.96 -3.42 9.84
CA ALA A 51 -5.95 -2.75 9.01
C ALA A 51 -5.15 -3.76 8.17
N ILE A 52 -4.67 -4.84 8.80
CA ILE A 52 -3.90 -5.89 8.10
C ILE A 52 -4.76 -6.66 7.11
N LYS A 53 -6.00 -7.03 7.47
CA LYS A 53 -6.92 -7.70 6.54
C LYS A 53 -7.18 -6.84 5.31
N LYS A 54 -7.55 -5.57 5.51
CA LYS A 54 -7.82 -4.65 4.40
C LYS A 54 -6.56 -4.34 3.58
N LEU A 55 -5.38 -4.32 4.22
CA LEU A 55 -4.12 -4.17 3.50
C LEU A 55 -3.85 -5.37 2.58
N ALA A 56 -4.11 -6.59 3.04
CA ALA A 56 -4.00 -7.77 2.18
C ALA A 56 -4.94 -7.69 0.97
N GLU A 57 -6.20 -7.34 1.20
CA GLU A 57 -7.20 -7.14 0.14
C GLU A 57 -6.78 -6.03 -0.83
N ALA A 58 -6.28 -4.91 -0.31
CA ALA A 58 -5.78 -3.79 -1.12
C ALA A 58 -4.60 -4.18 -2.00
N LEU A 59 -3.62 -4.92 -1.46
CA LEU A 59 -2.47 -5.38 -2.23
C LEU A 59 -2.89 -6.35 -3.35
N GLN A 60 -3.83 -7.26 -3.08
CA GLN A 60 -4.37 -8.13 -4.12
C GLN A 60 -5.12 -7.35 -5.20
N PHE A 61 -5.93 -6.37 -4.79
CA PHE A 61 -6.66 -5.53 -5.72
C PHE A 61 -5.74 -4.72 -6.63
N LEU A 62 -4.73 -4.05 -6.05
CA LEU A 62 -3.76 -3.25 -6.79
C LEU A 62 -2.95 -4.12 -7.77
N GLN A 63 -2.55 -5.31 -7.33
CA GLN A 63 -1.84 -6.27 -8.18
C GLN A 63 -2.70 -6.75 -9.33
N HIS A 64 -3.96 -7.10 -9.08
CA HIS A 64 -4.87 -7.64 -10.09
C HIS A 64 -5.37 -6.60 -11.09
N ASN A 65 -5.48 -5.34 -10.66
CA ASN A 65 -6.02 -4.26 -11.48
C ASN A 65 -4.94 -3.32 -12.01
N GLU A 66 -3.65 -3.69 -12.00
CA GLU A 66 -2.54 -2.83 -12.45
C GLU A 66 -2.82 -2.19 -13.82
N GLU A 67 -3.17 -2.98 -14.84
CA GLU A 67 -3.41 -2.48 -16.20
C GLU A 67 -4.61 -1.52 -16.26
N ARG A 68 -5.70 -1.85 -15.55
CA ARG A 68 -6.88 -0.99 -15.46
C ARG A 68 -6.55 0.32 -14.74
N LEU A 69 -5.86 0.23 -13.60
CA LEU A 69 -5.44 1.40 -12.85
C LEU A 69 -4.51 2.30 -13.67
N TRP A 70 -3.57 1.71 -14.42
CA TRP A 70 -2.66 2.45 -15.30
C TRP A 70 -3.40 3.14 -16.46
N PHE A 71 -4.26 2.41 -17.16
CA PHE A 71 -5.01 2.94 -18.29
C PHE A 71 -5.85 4.16 -17.89
N TRP A 72 -6.46 4.10 -16.71
CA TRP A 72 -7.36 5.13 -16.20
C TRP A 72 -6.62 6.28 -15.50
N ALA A 73 -5.39 6.05 -15.02
CA ALA A 73 -4.58 7.07 -14.36
C ALA A 73 -3.61 7.81 -15.29
N VAL A 74 -3.15 7.16 -16.35
CA VAL A 74 -1.99 7.62 -17.14
C VAL A 74 -2.24 7.57 -18.66
N ASP A 75 -2.79 6.49 -19.20
CA ASP A 75 -2.80 6.28 -20.66
C ASP A 75 -3.94 7.01 -21.40
N ARG A 76 -5.18 7.02 -20.85
CA ARG A 76 -6.36 7.37 -21.66
C ARG A 76 -7.43 8.24 -20.99
N SER A 77 -7.15 8.86 -19.85
CA SER A 77 -8.16 9.63 -19.12
C SER A 77 -7.60 10.96 -18.62
N ASP A 78 -8.13 12.06 -19.18
CA ASP A 78 -8.05 13.40 -18.58
C ASP A 78 -8.97 13.52 -17.33
N ASP A 79 -9.66 12.44 -16.93
CA ASP A 79 -10.55 12.41 -15.77
C ASP A 79 -9.98 11.55 -14.61
N PRO A 80 -9.25 12.16 -13.66
CA PRO A 80 -8.73 11.47 -12.47
C PRO A 80 -9.84 10.91 -11.55
N LYS A 81 -11.11 11.31 -11.74
CA LYS A 81 -12.23 10.80 -10.93
C LYS A 81 -12.46 9.32 -11.13
N LEU A 82 -12.18 8.80 -12.31
CA LEU A 82 -12.46 7.40 -12.63
C LEU A 82 -11.55 6.42 -11.86
N VAL A 83 -10.29 6.81 -11.61
CA VAL A 83 -9.39 6.05 -10.72
C VAL A 83 -9.88 6.13 -9.27
N GLU A 84 -10.38 7.28 -8.85
CA GLU A 84 -10.95 7.43 -7.50
C GLU A 84 -12.21 6.58 -7.31
N GLU A 85 -13.06 6.45 -8.32
CA GLU A 85 -14.23 5.58 -8.29
C GLU A 85 -13.84 4.11 -8.12
N LEU A 86 -12.89 3.64 -8.94
CA LEU A 86 -12.36 2.28 -8.85
C LEU A 86 -11.71 1.98 -7.48
N LEU A 87 -11.01 2.97 -6.90
CA LEU A 87 -10.46 2.85 -5.55
C LEU A 87 -11.57 2.87 -4.47
N ARG A 88 -12.62 3.67 -4.63
CA ARG A 88 -13.76 3.73 -3.68
C ARG A 88 -14.49 2.41 -3.56
N GLU A 89 -14.61 1.62 -4.63
CA GLU A 89 -15.21 0.28 -4.60
C GLU A 89 -14.53 -0.66 -3.59
N THR A 90 -13.23 -0.44 -3.33
CA THR A 90 -12.45 -1.20 -2.33
C THR A 90 -12.22 -0.43 -1.04
N GLY A 91 -12.81 0.76 -0.92
CA GLY A 91 -12.61 1.69 0.18
C GLY A 91 -11.17 2.19 0.31
N LEU A 92 -10.42 2.21 -0.80
CA LEU A 92 -9.15 2.91 -0.94
C LEU A 92 -9.39 4.35 -1.38
N GLN A 93 -8.46 5.23 -1.03
CA GLN A 93 -8.49 6.64 -1.42
C GLN A 93 -7.11 7.03 -1.95
N LEU A 94 -7.04 7.96 -2.91
CA LEU A 94 -5.77 8.52 -3.36
C LEU A 94 -5.08 9.27 -2.23
N ASP A 95 -3.82 8.93 -1.98
CA ASP A 95 -3.01 9.60 -0.99
C ASP A 95 -2.31 10.82 -1.60
N ARG A 96 -2.93 11.99 -1.43
CA ARG A 96 -2.45 13.28 -1.97
C ARG A 96 -1.42 13.98 -1.06
N ARG A 97 -0.97 13.34 0.01
CA ARG A 97 0.05 13.91 0.90
C ARG A 97 1.43 13.83 0.24
N ASN A 98 2.16 14.94 0.23
CA ASN A 98 3.49 15.03 -0.40
C ASN A 98 4.53 14.11 0.26
N GLU A 99 4.45 13.93 1.58
CA GLU A 99 5.41 13.12 2.34
C GLU A 99 4.86 11.71 2.58
N PHE A 100 5.64 10.69 2.25
CA PHE A 100 5.35 9.30 2.62
C PHE A 100 6.09 8.93 3.90
N PRO A 101 5.51 8.10 4.79
CA PRO A 101 6.14 7.79 6.06
C PRO A 101 7.51 7.15 5.86
N ARG A 102 8.52 7.64 6.59
CA ARG A 102 9.90 7.13 6.50
C ARG A 102 10.01 5.67 6.97
N ARG A 103 9.10 5.23 7.84
CA ARG A 103 9.02 3.87 8.37
C ARG A 103 8.03 3.04 7.58
N ALA A 104 8.38 2.78 6.33
CA ALA A 104 7.61 1.92 5.45
C ALA A 104 8.24 0.52 5.37
N THR A 105 7.40 -0.50 5.34
CA THR A 105 7.80 -1.86 4.97
C THR A 105 7.54 -2.06 3.49
N ALA A 106 8.56 -2.39 2.71
CA ALA A 106 8.42 -2.72 1.30
C ALA A 106 8.24 -4.23 1.09
N VAL A 107 7.36 -4.61 0.15
CA VAL A 107 7.26 -5.98 -0.36
C VAL A 107 7.36 -5.99 -1.88
N LEU A 108 8.07 -6.98 -2.41
CA LEU A 108 8.24 -7.19 -3.84
C LEU A 108 7.36 -8.33 -4.30
N VAL A 109 6.52 -8.08 -5.30
CA VAL A 109 5.57 -9.06 -5.85
C VAL A 109 5.78 -9.13 -7.37
N PRO A 110 6.01 -10.32 -7.95
CA PRO A 110 6.06 -10.45 -9.42
C PRO A 110 4.76 -9.95 -10.05
N ALA A 111 4.82 -9.07 -11.05
CA ALA A 111 3.69 -8.35 -11.66
C ALA A 111 2.53 -9.26 -12.10
N GLU A 112 2.83 -10.48 -12.54
CA GLU A 112 1.82 -11.42 -13.04
C GLU A 112 1.34 -12.44 -11.99
N LYS A 113 1.80 -12.32 -10.73
CA LYS A 113 1.44 -13.25 -9.66
C LYS A 113 0.57 -12.57 -8.61
N PRO A 114 -0.41 -13.29 -8.03
CA PRO A 114 -1.12 -12.79 -6.86
C PRO A 114 -0.13 -12.59 -5.71
N VAL A 115 -0.49 -11.71 -4.77
CA VAL A 115 0.35 -11.43 -3.60
C VAL A 115 0.46 -12.70 -2.75
N PRO A 116 1.66 -13.28 -2.55
CA PRO A 116 1.79 -14.52 -1.81
C PRO A 116 1.41 -14.37 -0.32
N PRO A 117 0.67 -15.31 0.29
CA PRO A 117 0.26 -15.21 1.69
C PRO A 117 1.41 -15.06 2.69
N PHE A 118 2.58 -15.65 2.42
CA PHE A 118 3.74 -15.54 3.31
C PHE A 118 4.30 -14.10 3.41
N LEU A 119 4.13 -13.28 2.37
CA LEU A 119 4.49 -11.87 2.42
C LEU A 119 3.58 -11.10 3.38
N LEU A 120 2.29 -11.46 3.45
CA LEU A 120 1.33 -10.84 4.36
C LEU A 120 1.68 -11.12 5.83
N SER A 121 2.13 -12.33 6.15
CA SER A 121 2.58 -12.68 7.51
C SER A 121 3.82 -11.86 7.92
N THR A 122 4.75 -11.65 6.99
CA THR A 122 5.95 -10.84 7.23
C THR A 122 5.59 -9.37 7.39
N LEU A 123 4.74 -8.86 6.51
CA LEU A 123 4.22 -7.50 6.54
C LEU A 123 3.46 -7.21 7.84
N ARG A 124 2.60 -8.14 8.29
CA ARG A 124 1.91 -8.04 9.60
C ARG A 124 2.87 -7.85 10.75
N ARG A 125 3.95 -8.65 10.82
CA ARG A 125 4.96 -8.54 11.89
C ARG A 125 5.69 -7.21 11.85
N ASN A 126 6.15 -6.80 10.67
CA ASN A 126 6.92 -5.56 10.51
C ASN A 126 6.05 -4.32 10.82
N LEU A 127 4.80 -4.31 10.38
CA LEU A 127 3.85 -3.24 10.68
C LEU A 127 3.44 -3.21 12.16
N ALA A 128 3.31 -4.37 12.80
CA ALA A 128 3.08 -4.43 14.24
C ALA A 128 4.24 -3.79 15.00
N HIS A 129 5.48 -4.14 14.64
CA HIS A 129 6.69 -3.58 15.23
C HIS A 129 6.77 -2.06 15.02
N ALA A 130 6.60 -1.59 13.79
CA ALA A 130 6.61 -0.15 13.48
C ALA A 130 5.54 0.62 14.26
N SER A 131 4.34 0.05 14.41
CA SER A 131 3.25 0.67 15.18
C SER A 131 3.48 0.69 16.69
N ALA A 132 4.23 -0.28 17.23
CA ALA A 132 4.56 -0.36 18.65
C ALA A 132 5.67 0.63 19.02
N GLU A 133 6.71 0.72 18.19
CA GLU A 133 7.78 1.71 18.35
C GLU A 133 7.26 3.15 18.28
N GLU A 134 6.28 3.41 17.42
CA GLU A 134 5.68 4.74 17.32
C GLU A 134 4.99 5.12 18.63
N ARG A 135 4.20 4.21 19.22
CA ARG A 135 3.57 4.45 20.53
C ARG A 135 4.57 4.68 21.64
N ALA A 136 5.63 3.86 21.68
CA ALA A 136 6.67 3.99 22.71
C ALA A 136 7.34 5.37 22.66
N ARG A 137 7.53 5.95 21.47
CA ARG A 137 8.11 7.28 21.30
C ARG A 137 7.16 8.41 21.63
N SER A 138 5.88 8.30 21.25
CA SER A 138 4.88 9.30 21.66
C SER A 138 4.79 9.39 23.18
N LEU A 139 4.85 8.25 23.88
CA LEU A 139 4.84 8.20 25.35
C LEU A 139 6.14 8.69 26.01
N ALA A 140 7.27 8.67 25.30
CA ALA A 140 8.55 9.16 25.80
C ALA A 140 8.80 10.65 25.47
N SER A 141 7.92 11.26 24.69
CA SER A 141 7.98 12.68 24.30
C SER A 141 6.99 13.55 25.09
N ASP A 142 6.15 12.93 25.92
CA ASP A 142 5.30 13.55 26.96
C ASP A 142 6.01 13.50 28.32
#